data_AF-A0A081BDY4-F1
#
_entry.id   AF-A0A081BDY4-F1
#
_cell.length_a   1.000
_cell.length_b   1.000
_cell.length_c   1.000
_cell.angle_alpha   90.00
_cell.angle_beta   90.00
_cell.angle_gamma   90.00
#
_symmetry.space_group_name_H-M   'P 1'
#
loop_
_entity.id
_entity.type
_entity.pdbx_description
1 polymer ?
#
loop_
_entity_poly.entity_id
_entity_poly.type
_entity_poly.pdbx_seq_one_letter_code
_entity_poly.pdbx_strand_id
1 'polypeptide(L)'
;MSAKDEDQVRVWDPLVRYGHWFLALCFAVAYLSEGEPLWLHSWAGYGVGAYVMLRVLWGFAGPAPARFASFIAPPRAVLGYLRGLLTGSAPRHLGHSPAGGAMVIALLFMLAVTALSGMALLAAEEGEGPLAPLFAGGQMQEIAFIAPARADDEYEDHEGAEFLEEIHELAANLTLALVLLHLAGVAASSIAHKENLPRAMLTGFKRRS
;
A
#
# COMPACT_ATOMS: atom_id res chain seq x y z
N MET A 1 -19.23 1.89 32.55
CA MET A 1 -19.27 0.95 31.40
C MET A 1 -20.67 0.37 31.30
N SER A 2 -21.28 0.44 30.12
CA SER A 2 -22.63 -0.09 29.85
C SER A 2 -22.49 -1.52 29.35
N ALA A 3 -23.48 -2.39 29.58
CA ALA A 3 -23.48 -3.81 29.19
C ALA A 3 -23.21 -4.10 27.69
N LYS A 4 -23.16 -3.07 26.83
CA LYS A 4 -22.70 -3.14 25.43
C LYS A 4 -21.17 -3.19 25.24
N ASP A 5 -20.38 -2.85 26.26
CA ASP A 5 -18.90 -2.85 26.19
C ASP A 5 -18.29 -4.24 26.44
N GLU A 6 -19.01 -5.17 27.06
CA GLU A 6 -18.48 -6.51 27.39
C GLU A 6 -18.34 -7.44 26.16
N ASP A 7 -18.92 -7.04 25.03
CA ASP A 7 -19.00 -7.85 23.81
C ASP A 7 -18.15 -7.30 22.65
N GLN A 8 -17.22 -6.39 22.95
CA GLN A 8 -16.32 -5.78 21.97
C GLN A 8 -14.87 -6.15 22.27
N VAL A 9 -14.25 -6.90 21.36
CA VAL A 9 -12.82 -7.22 21.45
C VAL A 9 -12.03 -6.15 20.69
N ARG A 10 -10.94 -5.67 21.30
CA ARG A 10 -10.01 -4.74 20.65
C ARG A 10 -9.15 -5.54 19.68
N VAL A 11 -9.41 -5.39 18.38
CA VAL A 11 -8.80 -6.23 17.34
C VAL A 11 -7.63 -5.52 16.65
N TRP A 12 -7.66 -4.19 16.58
CA TRP A 12 -6.70 -3.41 15.78
C TRP A 12 -5.77 -2.56 16.63
N ASP A 13 -4.50 -2.59 16.28
CA ASP A 13 -3.45 -1.75 16.85
C ASP A 13 -3.70 -0.26 16.49
N PRO A 14 -3.65 0.68 17.45
CA PRO A 14 -3.93 2.09 17.20
C PRO A 14 -3.04 2.73 16.14
N LEU A 15 -1.74 2.36 16.10
CA LEU A 15 -0.80 2.89 15.12
C LEU A 15 -1.18 2.47 13.70
N VAL A 16 -1.50 1.18 13.51
CA VAL A 16 -1.98 0.66 12.22
C VAL A 16 -3.27 1.35 11.78
N ARG A 17 -4.16 1.67 12.72
CA ARG A 17 -5.44 2.32 12.43
C ARG A 17 -5.29 3.76 11.96
N TYR A 18 -4.67 4.61 12.79
CA TYR A 18 -4.50 6.02 12.43
C TYR A 18 -3.61 6.15 11.20
N GLY A 19 -2.60 5.30 11.12
CA GLY A 19 -1.74 5.16 9.97
C GLY A 19 -2.46 4.77 8.69
N HIS A 20 -3.43 3.85 8.73
CA HIS A 20 -4.23 3.49 7.56
C HIS A 20 -5.03 4.67 7.00
N TRP A 21 -5.70 5.44 7.86
CA TRP A 21 -6.47 6.61 7.40
C TRP A 21 -5.57 7.75 6.93
N PHE A 22 -4.41 7.92 7.57
CA PHE A 22 -3.36 8.82 7.09
C PHE A 22 -2.88 8.40 5.70
N LEU A 23 -2.54 7.11 5.50
CA LEU A 23 -2.12 6.56 4.22
C LEU A 23 -3.18 6.76 3.13
N ALA A 24 -4.44 6.47 3.44
CA ALA A 24 -5.55 6.64 2.52
C ALA A 24 -5.71 8.11 2.09
N LEU A 25 -5.56 9.06 3.03
CA LEU A 25 -5.59 10.48 2.75
C LEU A 25 -4.40 10.91 1.88
N CYS A 26 -3.17 10.52 2.24
CA CYS A 26 -1.97 10.84 1.47
C CYS A 26 -2.05 10.28 0.05
N PHE A 27 -2.48 9.03 -0.12
CA PHE A 27 -2.68 8.44 -1.44
C PHE A 27 -3.72 9.22 -2.26
N ALA A 28 -4.87 9.57 -1.66
CA ALA A 28 -5.90 10.34 -2.34
C ALA A 28 -5.42 11.73 -2.75
N VAL A 29 -4.66 12.42 -1.88
CA VAL A 29 -4.07 13.73 -2.21
C VAL A 29 -3.07 13.58 -3.34
N ALA A 30 -2.13 12.63 -3.26
CA ALA A 30 -1.13 12.40 -4.29
C ALA A 30 -1.76 12.11 -5.64
N TYR A 31 -2.77 11.23 -5.68
CA TYR A 31 -3.48 10.87 -6.91
C TYR A 31 -4.27 12.05 -7.51
N LEU A 32 -4.89 12.89 -6.67
CA LEU A 32 -5.66 14.04 -7.16
C LEU A 32 -4.79 15.24 -7.58
N SER A 33 -3.56 15.32 -7.09
CA SER A 33 -2.61 16.38 -7.42
C SER A 33 -1.54 15.94 -8.43
N GLU A 34 -1.73 14.82 -9.11
CA GLU A 34 -0.83 14.32 -10.14
C GLU A 34 -0.54 15.40 -11.20
N GLY A 35 0.73 15.60 -11.54
CA GLY A 35 1.21 16.65 -12.43
C GLY A 35 1.22 18.06 -11.81
N GLU A 36 0.10 18.51 -11.24
CA GLU A 36 -0.03 19.88 -10.71
C GLU A 36 -0.95 20.00 -9.48
N PRO A 37 -0.53 20.63 -8.37
CA PRO A 37 0.81 21.18 -8.12
C PRO A 37 1.80 20.11 -7.63
N LEU A 38 2.97 20.04 -8.27
CA LEU A 38 4.01 19.03 -7.99
C LEU A 38 4.42 18.96 -6.51
N TRP A 39 4.58 20.09 -5.83
CA TRP A 39 4.97 20.09 -4.42
C TRP A 39 3.96 19.34 -3.53
N LEU A 40 2.66 19.43 -3.84
CA LEU A 40 1.62 18.74 -3.08
C LEU A 40 1.66 17.24 -3.34
N HIS A 41 1.83 16.85 -4.62
CA HIS A 41 2.00 15.45 -5.02
C HIS A 41 3.20 14.82 -4.33
N SER A 42 4.37 15.48 -4.40
CA SER A 42 5.62 14.99 -3.82
C SER A 42 5.56 14.87 -2.30
N TRP A 43 5.01 15.86 -1.60
CA TRP A 43 4.84 15.80 -0.13
C TRP A 43 3.85 14.71 0.30
N ALA A 44 2.76 14.53 -0.45
CA ALA A 44 1.81 13.45 -0.20
C ALA A 44 2.46 12.08 -0.46
N GLY A 45 3.26 11.95 -1.54
CA GLY A 45 4.07 10.78 -1.86
C GLY A 45 5.09 10.44 -0.77
N TYR A 46 5.78 11.43 -0.20
CA TYR A 46 6.64 11.23 0.97
C TYR A 46 5.86 10.75 2.19
N GLY A 47 4.65 11.25 2.41
CA GLY A 47 3.75 10.76 3.45
C GLY A 47 3.40 9.28 3.28
N VAL A 48 3.08 8.87 2.05
CA VAL A 48 2.87 7.46 1.68
C VAL A 48 4.13 6.64 1.97
N GLY A 49 5.29 7.03 1.43
CA GLY A 49 6.55 6.31 1.59
C GLY A 49 6.97 6.17 3.05
N ALA A 50 6.89 7.24 3.84
CA ALA A 50 7.21 7.24 5.26
C ALA A 50 6.31 6.29 6.05
N TYR A 51 5.01 6.29 5.80
CA TYR A 51 4.10 5.37 6.47
C TYR A 51 4.29 3.92 6.02
N VAL A 52 4.53 3.66 4.73
CA VAL A 52 4.84 2.32 4.23
C VAL A 52 6.09 1.78 4.93
N MET A 53 7.16 2.58 5.01
CA MET A 53 8.38 2.20 5.74
C MET A 53 8.08 1.89 7.21
N LEU A 54 7.40 2.80 7.92
CA LEU A 54 6.98 2.58 9.30
C LEU A 54 6.17 1.29 9.44
N ARG A 55 5.22 1.04 8.54
CA ARG A 55 4.34 -0.12 8.58
C ARG A 55 5.09 -1.42 8.35
N VAL A 56 6.07 -1.43 7.45
CA VAL A 56 6.96 -2.58 7.22
C VAL A 56 7.74 -2.88 8.49
N LEU A 57 8.41 -1.88 9.09
CA LEU A 57 9.14 -2.03 10.34
C LEU A 57 8.24 -2.53 11.49
N TRP A 58 7.05 -1.94 11.63
CA TRP A 58 6.05 -2.34 12.63
C TRP A 58 5.47 -3.74 12.37
N GLY A 59 5.46 -4.20 11.12
CA GLY A 59 5.03 -5.55 10.75
C GLY A 59 5.99 -6.65 11.19
N PHE A 60 7.24 -6.31 11.51
CA PHE A 60 8.19 -7.24 12.12
C PHE A 60 8.28 -7.04 13.64
N ALA A 61 8.40 -5.80 14.10
CA ALA A 61 8.66 -5.48 15.51
C ALA A 61 7.40 -5.37 16.39
N GLY A 62 6.24 -5.06 15.80
CA GLY A 62 5.02 -4.70 16.51
C GLY A 62 4.33 -5.84 17.28
N PRO A 63 3.20 -5.55 17.94
CA PRO A 63 2.44 -6.53 18.71
C PRO A 63 1.83 -7.62 17.82
N ALA A 64 1.45 -8.77 18.41
CA ALA A 64 0.97 -9.95 17.68
C ALA A 64 -0.09 -9.66 16.59
N PRO A 65 -1.09 -8.77 16.77
CA PRO A 65 -2.07 -8.44 15.73
C PRO A 65 -1.52 -7.62 14.55
N ALA A 66 -0.41 -6.92 14.73
CA ALA A 66 0.20 -6.06 13.71
C ALA A 66 1.25 -6.80 12.86
N ARG A 67 1.75 -7.95 13.35
CA ARG A 67 2.83 -8.71 12.73
C ARG A 67 2.38 -9.43 11.46
N PHE A 68 3.21 -9.42 10.42
CA PHE A 68 2.96 -10.13 9.17
C PHE A 68 2.72 -11.63 9.38
N ALA A 69 3.48 -12.26 10.27
CA ALA A 69 3.34 -13.67 10.59
C ALA A 69 1.96 -14.07 11.16
N SER A 70 1.19 -13.11 11.68
CA SER A 70 -0.13 -13.40 12.28
C SER A 70 -1.26 -13.54 11.25
N PHE A 71 -1.06 -13.06 10.02
CA PHE A 71 -2.11 -12.99 9.02
C PHE A 71 -1.69 -13.40 7.60
N ILE A 72 -0.39 -13.61 7.32
CA ILE A 72 0.04 -14.17 6.04
C ILE A 72 -0.43 -15.62 5.96
N ALA A 73 -1.43 -15.86 5.11
CA ALA A 73 -1.93 -17.18 4.80
C ALA A 73 -1.24 -17.72 3.53
N PRO A 74 -1.05 -19.04 3.41
CA PRO A 74 -0.47 -19.63 2.20
C PRO A 74 -1.38 -19.37 0.98
N PRO A 75 -0.82 -19.24 -0.24
CA PRO A 75 -1.58 -18.88 -1.45
C PRO A 75 -2.80 -19.78 -1.73
N ARG A 76 -2.71 -21.06 -1.37
CA ARG A 76 -3.82 -22.03 -1.49
C ARG A 76 -5.01 -21.67 -0.59
N ALA A 77 -4.76 -21.16 0.62
CA ALA A 77 -5.80 -20.71 1.54
C ALA A 77 -6.45 -19.41 1.07
N VAL A 78 -5.68 -18.52 0.42
CA VAL A 78 -6.20 -17.30 -0.20
C VAL A 78 -7.19 -17.63 -1.31
N LEU A 79 -6.79 -18.50 -2.25
CA LEU A 79 -7.65 -18.93 -3.36
C LEU A 79 -8.89 -19.69 -2.86
N GLY A 80 -8.73 -20.54 -1.84
CA GLY A 80 -9.86 -21.23 -1.20
C GLY A 80 -10.86 -20.27 -0.56
N TYR A 81 -10.37 -19.22 0.12
CA TYR A 81 -11.22 -18.21 0.73
C TYR A 81 -11.93 -17.32 -0.31
N LEU A 82 -11.24 -16.91 -1.38
CA LEU A 82 -11.85 -16.16 -2.49
C LEU A 82 -12.98 -16.96 -3.15
N ARG A 83 -12.77 -18.25 -3.41
CA ARG A 83 -13.82 -19.15 -3.91
C ARG A 83 -14.97 -19.29 -2.92
N GLY A 84 -14.68 -19.41 -1.62
CA GLY A 84 -15.68 -19.45 -0.55
C GLY A 84 -16.52 -18.18 -0.43
N LEU A 85 -15.92 -17.02 -0.75
CA LEU A 85 -16.64 -15.74 -0.79
C LEU A 85 -17.63 -15.68 -1.96
N LEU A 86 -17.22 -16.18 -3.13
CA LEU A 86 -18.06 -16.29 -4.32
C LEU A 86 -19.21 -17.29 -4.14
N THR A 87 -19.04 -18.31 -3.29
CA THR A 87 -20.07 -19.32 -3.01
C THR A 87 -20.90 -19.04 -1.75
N GLY A 88 -20.63 -17.94 -1.03
CA GLY A 88 -21.36 -17.56 0.17
C GLY A 88 -21.05 -18.38 1.43
N SER A 89 -20.05 -19.27 1.39
CA SER A 89 -19.68 -20.19 2.49
C SER A 89 -18.43 -19.75 3.26
N ALA A 90 -18.01 -18.49 3.13
CA ALA A 90 -16.76 -18.02 3.72
C ALA A 90 -16.81 -18.00 5.27
N PRO A 91 -15.88 -18.70 5.97
CA PRO A 91 -15.82 -18.67 7.43
C PRO A 91 -15.54 -17.26 7.95
N ARG A 92 -16.20 -16.90 9.05
CA ARG A 92 -15.99 -15.60 9.71
C ARG A 92 -14.62 -15.56 10.37
N HIS A 93 -13.79 -14.58 9.99
CA HIS A 93 -12.46 -14.35 10.58
C HIS A 93 -12.50 -13.06 11.42
N LEU A 94 -12.08 -13.17 12.69
CA LEU A 94 -12.11 -12.04 13.62
C LEU A 94 -11.02 -11.00 13.32
N GLY A 95 -9.83 -11.44 12.88
CA GLY A 95 -8.72 -10.57 12.42
C GLY A 95 -8.76 -10.30 10.91
N HIS A 96 -7.67 -10.62 10.23
CA HIS A 96 -7.61 -10.62 8.76
C HIS A 96 -8.12 -11.95 8.19
N SER A 97 -8.92 -11.89 7.14
CA SER A 97 -9.17 -13.06 6.31
C SER A 97 -7.93 -13.38 5.46
N PRO A 98 -7.76 -14.62 4.97
CA PRO A 98 -6.65 -14.99 4.08
C PRO A 98 -6.51 -14.03 2.88
N ALA A 99 -7.62 -13.64 2.26
CA ALA A 99 -7.63 -12.66 1.18
C ALA A 99 -7.27 -11.23 1.66
N GLY A 100 -7.74 -10.82 2.83
CA GLY A 100 -7.39 -9.52 3.42
C GLY A 100 -5.89 -9.42 3.72
N GLY A 101 -5.28 -10.49 4.24
CA GLY A 101 -3.83 -10.55 4.49
C GLY A 101 -3.00 -10.45 3.21
N ALA A 102 -3.40 -11.17 2.15
CA ALA A 102 -2.75 -11.08 0.84
C ALA A 102 -2.85 -9.67 0.24
N MET A 103 -4.02 -9.02 0.37
CA MET A 103 -4.23 -7.65 -0.12
C MET A 103 -3.32 -6.64 0.58
N VAL A 104 -3.09 -6.79 1.90
CA VAL A 104 -2.16 -5.91 2.63
C VAL A 104 -0.75 -5.99 2.05
N ILE A 105 -0.27 -7.20 1.74
CA ILE A 105 1.07 -7.38 1.16
C ILE A 105 1.14 -6.80 -0.25
N ALA A 106 0.13 -7.06 -1.08
CA ALA A 106 0.07 -6.52 -2.45
C ALA A 106 0.06 -4.99 -2.47
N LEU A 107 -0.78 -4.37 -1.63
CA LEU A 107 -0.86 -2.91 -1.52
C LEU A 107 0.42 -2.30 -0.95
N LEU A 108 1.02 -2.90 0.09
CA LEU A 108 2.29 -2.40 0.63
C LEU A 108 3.43 -2.49 -0.38
N PHE A 109 3.49 -3.58 -1.15
CA PHE A 109 4.47 -3.74 -2.21
C PHE A 109 4.28 -2.69 -3.30
N MET A 110 3.07 -2.55 -3.86
CA MET A 110 2.82 -1.60 -4.94
C MET A 110 3.01 -0.14 -4.48
N LEU A 111 2.53 0.22 -3.28
CA LEU A 111 2.78 1.55 -2.71
C LEU A 111 4.27 1.82 -2.49
N ALA A 112 5.06 0.81 -2.12
CA ALA A 112 6.51 0.95 -2.00
C ALA A 112 7.15 1.20 -3.37
N VAL A 113 6.76 0.45 -4.40
CA VAL A 113 7.24 0.65 -5.78
C VAL A 113 6.89 2.06 -6.26
N THR A 114 5.63 2.48 -6.16
CA THR A 114 5.18 3.83 -6.56
C THR A 114 5.94 4.93 -5.82
N ALA A 115 6.09 4.81 -4.49
CA ALA A 115 6.81 5.84 -3.72
C ALA A 115 8.29 5.88 -4.06
N LEU A 116 8.95 4.73 -4.25
CA LEU A 116 10.37 4.68 -4.60
C LEU A 116 10.63 5.18 -6.02
N SER A 117 9.82 4.78 -7.01
CA SER A 117 9.96 5.26 -8.38
C SER A 117 9.66 6.76 -8.48
N GLY A 118 8.68 7.28 -7.73
CA GLY A 118 8.38 8.72 -7.70
C GLY A 118 9.49 9.54 -7.07
N MET A 119 10.13 9.04 -6.00
CA MET A 119 11.31 9.70 -5.43
C MET A 119 12.53 9.65 -6.35
N ALA A 120 12.66 8.57 -7.14
CA ALA A 120 13.72 8.44 -8.13
C ALA A 120 13.50 9.39 -9.31
N LEU A 121 12.26 9.50 -9.80
CA LEU A 121 11.88 10.44 -10.87
C LEU A 121 12.14 11.89 -10.44
N LEU A 122 11.69 12.27 -9.24
CA LEU A 122 11.94 13.61 -8.69
C LEU A 122 13.45 13.91 -8.54
N ALA A 123 14.24 12.90 -8.17
CA ALA A 123 15.69 13.04 -8.07
C ALA A 123 16.37 13.16 -9.44
N ALA A 124 15.86 12.48 -10.47
CA ALA A 124 16.39 12.50 -11.83
C ALA A 124 16.03 13.80 -12.58
N GLU A 125 14.79 14.26 -12.47
CA GLU A 125 14.30 15.41 -13.24
C GLU A 125 14.55 16.75 -12.55
N GLU A 126 14.24 16.85 -11.25
CA GLU A 126 14.32 18.11 -10.49
C GLU A 126 15.61 18.21 -9.66
N GLY A 127 16.36 17.11 -9.53
CA GLY A 127 17.54 17.07 -8.65
C GLY A 127 17.20 17.24 -7.16
N GLU A 128 15.94 17.01 -6.78
CA GLU A 128 15.42 17.21 -5.43
C GLU A 128 15.10 15.89 -4.70
N GLY A 129 14.89 16.00 -3.39
CA GLY A 129 14.42 14.89 -2.57
C GLY A 129 15.52 13.99 -2.01
N PRO A 130 15.12 12.92 -1.28
CA PRO A 130 16.05 12.11 -0.49
C PRO A 130 16.97 11.23 -1.34
N LEU A 131 16.61 10.96 -2.59
CA LEU A 131 17.42 10.16 -3.51
C LEU A 131 18.36 11.02 -4.38
N ALA A 132 18.19 12.35 -4.44
CA ALA A 132 19.03 13.24 -5.24
C ALA A 132 20.55 13.05 -5.06
N PRO A 133 21.09 12.83 -3.84
CA PRO A 133 22.53 12.58 -3.69
C PRO A 133 23.03 11.31 -4.40
N LEU A 134 22.16 10.31 -4.60
CA LEU A 134 22.51 9.06 -5.30
C LEU A 134 22.56 9.26 -6.81
N PHE A 135 21.70 10.12 -7.35
CA PHE A 135 21.64 10.44 -8.78
C PHE A 135 22.70 11.46 -9.18
N ALA A 136 22.98 12.46 -8.33
CA ALA A 136 24.05 13.43 -8.54
C ALA A 136 25.47 12.81 -8.54
N GLY A 137 25.64 11.62 -7.95
CA GLY A 137 26.93 10.92 -7.84
C GLY A 137 27.30 10.03 -9.02
N GLY A 138 26.50 9.97 -10.10
CA GLY A 138 26.76 9.13 -11.27
C GLY A 138 26.68 7.61 -11.03
N GLN A 139 26.13 7.17 -9.89
CA GLN A 139 26.11 5.76 -9.48
C GLN A 139 24.97 4.93 -10.10
N MET A 140 24.08 5.51 -10.90
CA MET A 140 22.92 4.82 -11.49
C MET A 140 23.14 4.27 -12.90
N GLN A 141 24.26 4.62 -13.58
CA GLN A 141 24.58 4.11 -14.93
C GLN A 141 24.74 2.57 -15.00
N GLU A 142 24.85 1.87 -13.86
CA GLU A 142 24.91 0.40 -13.80
C GLU A 142 23.59 -0.33 -13.44
N ILE A 143 22.52 0.37 -13.03
CA ILE A 143 21.24 -0.28 -12.65
C ILE A 143 20.25 -0.36 -13.83
N ALA A 144 20.73 -0.24 -15.06
CA ALA A 144 20.00 -0.57 -16.28
C ALA A 144 20.03 -2.10 -16.55
N PHE A 145 19.43 -2.89 -15.66
CA PHE A 145 19.21 -4.31 -15.94
C PHE A 145 18.18 -4.43 -17.08
N ILE A 146 18.68 -4.74 -18.28
CA ILE A 146 17.95 -5.14 -19.52
C ILE A 146 17.51 -3.99 -20.44
N ALA A 147 18.44 -3.13 -20.87
CA ALA A 147 18.32 -2.42 -22.15
C ALA A 147 19.58 -2.71 -23.00
N PRO A 148 19.46 -3.18 -24.25
CA PRO A 148 20.63 -3.50 -25.06
C PRO A 148 21.32 -2.20 -25.41
N ALA A 149 22.58 -2.06 -24.98
CA ALA A 149 23.48 -0.99 -25.34
C ALA A 149 23.33 -0.65 -26.85
N ARG A 150 22.72 0.49 -27.13
CA ARG A 150 22.82 1.17 -28.41
C ARG A 150 23.67 2.40 -28.19
N ALA A 151 24.72 2.46 -28.98
CA ALA A 151 25.82 3.39 -28.83
C ALA A 151 25.63 4.53 -29.83
N ASP A 152 24.78 5.48 -29.47
CA ASP A 152 24.48 6.65 -30.29
C ASP A 152 24.22 7.86 -29.36
N ASP A 153 25.35 8.41 -28.89
CA ASP A 153 25.63 9.74 -28.30
C ASP A 153 24.47 10.74 -28.06
N GLU A 154 24.46 11.32 -26.85
CA GLU A 154 23.78 12.57 -26.41
C GLU A 154 22.32 12.53 -25.87
N TYR A 155 21.75 11.37 -25.52
CA TYR A 155 20.40 11.25 -24.92
C TYR A 155 20.30 10.36 -23.66
N GLU A 156 21.39 10.17 -22.89
CA GLU A 156 21.38 9.20 -21.77
C GLU A 156 20.53 9.60 -20.55
N ASP A 157 20.28 10.89 -20.30
CA ASP A 157 19.48 11.32 -19.13
C ASP A 157 17.96 11.19 -19.34
N HIS A 158 17.47 11.25 -20.59
CA HIS A 158 16.03 11.19 -20.87
C HIS A 158 15.46 9.77 -20.81
N GLU A 159 16.21 8.76 -21.27
CA GLU A 159 15.70 7.37 -21.31
C GLU A 159 15.47 6.79 -19.90
N GLY A 160 16.32 7.15 -18.93
CA GLY A 160 16.18 6.72 -17.53
C GLY A 160 14.99 7.38 -16.82
N ALA A 161 14.76 8.67 -17.04
CA ALA A 161 13.63 9.40 -16.48
C ALA A 161 12.30 8.89 -17.05
N GLU A 162 12.20 8.71 -18.38
CA GLU A 162 11.02 8.15 -19.04
C GLU A 162 10.68 6.75 -18.49
N PHE A 163 11.68 5.89 -18.28
CA PHE A 163 11.44 4.57 -17.69
C PHE A 163 10.93 4.63 -16.24
N LEU A 164 11.44 5.56 -15.43
CA LEU A 164 10.99 5.77 -14.05
C LEU A 164 9.56 6.32 -14.01
N GLU A 165 9.21 7.21 -14.93
CA GLU A 165 7.86 7.72 -15.13
C GLU A 165 6.90 6.59 -15.50
N GLU A 166 7.23 5.76 -16.50
CA GLU A 166 6.43 4.59 -16.88
C GLU A 166 6.20 3.63 -15.71
N ILE A 167 7.25 3.32 -14.92
CA ILE A 167 7.11 2.50 -13.72
C ILE A 167 6.20 3.17 -12.70
N HIS A 168 6.35 4.47 -12.48
CA HIS A 168 5.55 5.22 -11.52
C HIS A 168 4.08 5.22 -11.90
N GLU A 169 3.75 5.58 -13.14
CA GLU A 169 2.38 5.58 -13.66
C GLU A 169 1.77 4.18 -13.63
N LEU A 170 2.49 3.16 -14.09
CA LEU A 170 2.02 1.78 -14.07
C LEU A 170 1.74 1.32 -12.63
N ALA A 171 2.68 1.56 -11.71
CA ALA A 171 2.53 1.18 -10.32
C ALA A 171 1.39 1.95 -9.63
N ALA A 172 1.21 3.24 -9.92
CA ALA A 172 0.12 4.05 -9.41
C ALA A 172 -1.25 3.53 -9.89
N ASN A 173 -1.37 3.24 -11.19
CA ASN A 173 -2.59 2.67 -11.78
C ASN A 173 -2.92 1.29 -11.22
N LEU A 174 -1.93 0.41 -11.06
CA LEU A 174 -2.13 -0.90 -10.44
C LEU A 174 -2.48 -0.77 -8.95
N THR A 175 -1.88 0.19 -8.24
CA THR A 175 -2.24 0.50 -6.84
C THR A 175 -3.69 0.94 -6.75
N LEU A 176 -4.14 1.83 -7.63
CA LEU A 176 -5.54 2.26 -7.68
C LEU A 176 -6.48 1.08 -7.92
N ALA A 177 -6.16 0.20 -8.87
CA ALA A 177 -6.95 -1.00 -9.12
C ALA A 177 -7.03 -1.92 -7.89
N LEU A 178 -5.93 -2.10 -7.17
CA LEU A 178 -5.89 -2.85 -5.92
C LEU A 178 -6.68 -2.17 -4.79
N VAL A 179 -6.66 -0.85 -4.71
CA VAL A 179 -7.47 -0.07 -3.75
C VAL A 179 -8.96 -0.28 -4.05
N LEU A 180 -9.39 -0.18 -5.31
CA LEU A 180 -10.77 -0.44 -5.70
C LEU A 180 -11.18 -1.88 -5.37
N LEU A 181 -10.32 -2.85 -5.67
CA LEU A 181 -10.54 -4.26 -5.32
C LEU A 181 -10.62 -4.47 -3.80
N HIS A 182 -9.79 -3.77 -3.03
CA HIS A 182 -9.83 -3.78 -1.57
C HIS A 182 -11.15 -3.25 -1.04
N LEU A 183 -11.61 -2.09 -1.53
CA LEU A 183 -12.89 -1.50 -1.15
C LEU A 183 -14.07 -2.42 -1.51
N ALA A 184 -14.04 -3.03 -2.70
CA ALA A 184 -15.03 -4.04 -3.10
C ALA A 184 -15.03 -5.25 -2.17
N GLY A 185 -13.85 -5.75 -1.79
CA GLY A 185 -13.71 -6.85 -0.82
C GLY A 185 -14.25 -6.49 0.57
N VAL A 186 -13.99 -5.27 1.03
CA VAL A 186 -14.54 -4.74 2.30
C VAL A 186 -16.05 -4.64 2.22
N ALA A 187 -16.61 -4.11 1.12
CA ALA A 187 -18.06 -4.02 0.93
C ALA A 187 -18.72 -5.41 0.89
N ALA A 188 -18.17 -6.35 0.11
CA ALA A 188 -18.67 -7.71 0.01
C ALA A 188 -18.66 -8.43 1.37
N SER A 189 -17.55 -8.31 2.11
CA SER A 189 -17.43 -8.90 3.46
C SER A 189 -18.35 -8.22 4.48
N SER A 190 -18.51 -6.90 4.38
CA SER A 190 -19.42 -6.12 5.23
C SER A 190 -20.88 -6.54 5.03
N ILE A 191 -21.30 -6.76 3.78
CA ILE A 191 -22.64 -7.23 3.44
C ILE A 191 -22.83 -8.68 3.88
N ALA A 192 -21.89 -9.57 3.54
CA ALA A 192 -21.97 -11.00 3.83
C ALA A 192 -22.03 -11.28 5.35
N HIS A 193 -21.31 -10.50 6.15
CA HIS A 193 -21.28 -10.66 7.60
C HIS A 193 -22.20 -9.70 8.36
N LYS A 194 -22.94 -8.81 7.67
CA LYS A 194 -23.81 -7.78 8.25
C LYS A 194 -23.08 -6.91 9.30
N GLU A 195 -21.80 -6.62 9.07
CA GLU A 195 -20.94 -5.85 9.96
C GLU A 195 -20.36 -4.64 9.25
N ASN A 196 -20.39 -3.47 9.89
CA ASN A 196 -19.79 -2.25 9.34
C ASN A 196 -18.27 -2.26 9.53
N LEU A 197 -17.56 -2.92 8.62
CA LEU A 197 -16.09 -3.03 8.65
C LEU A 197 -15.36 -1.68 8.62
N PRO A 198 -15.77 -0.66 7.83
CA PRO A 198 -15.13 0.66 7.87
C PRO A 198 -15.25 1.32 9.25
N ARG A 199 -16.41 1.15 9.90
CA ARG A 199 -16.63 1.64 11.26
C ARG A 199 -15.76 0.89 12.27
N ALA A 200 -15.62 -0.43 12.12
CA ALA A 200 -14.72 -1.23 12.96
C ALA A 200 -13.26 -0.80 12.78
N MET A 201 -12.87 -0.38 11.57
CA MET A 201 -11.55 0.17 11.31
C MET A 201 -11.36 1.51 12.02
N LEU A 202 -12.38 2.36 12.11
CA LEU A 202 -12.29 3.63 12.85
C LEU A 202 -12.32 3.45 14.38
N THR A 203 -13.16 2.55 14.90
CA THR A 203 -13.32 2.37 16.35
C THR A 203 -12.30 1.39 16.94
N GLY A 204 -11.76 0.46 16.14
CA GLY A 204 -10.83 -0.60 16.56
C GLY A 204 -11.50 -1.78 17.26
N PHE A 205 -12.82 -1.80 17.32
CA PHE A 205 -13.62 -2.81 18.00
C PHE A 205 -14.48 -3.59 17.01
N LYS A 206 -14.51 -4.91 17.17
CA LYS A 206 -15.48 -5.81 16.50
C LYS A 206 -16.41 -6.41 17.56
N ARG A 207 -17.67 -6.66 17.18
CA ARG A 207 -18.61 -7.41 18.02
C ARG A 207 -18.21 -8.89 18.07
N ARG A 208 -18.33 -9.50 19.24
CA ARG A 208 -17.96 -10.90 19.49
C ARG A 208 -18.93 -11.90 18.86
N SER A 209 -20.21 -11.53 18.69
CA SER A 209 -21.26 -12.32 18.01
C SER A 209 -21.88 -11.59 16.83
#